data_AF-A0A4R6NX52-F1
#
_entry.id   AF-A0A4R6NX52-F1
#
_cell.length_a   1.000
_cell.length_b   1.000
_cell.length_c   1.000
_cell.angle_alpha   90.00
_cell.angle_beta   90.00
_cell.angle_gamma   90.00
#
_symmetry.space_group_name_H-M   'P 1'
#
loop_
_entity.id
_entity.type
_entity.pdbx_description
1 polymer ?
#
loop_
_entity_poly.entity_id
_entity_poly.type
_entity_poly.pdbx_seq_one_letter_code
_entity_poly.pdbx_strand_id
1 'polypeptide(L)'
;MPESSEQPTAWQWVPESQFEVPPTPTTIAIKRWWLSLQAKLQSADDEEAEAPQSSDAVNVNMQKGLVALDKRLSAWLDDTDDSSIKWIICPPHAGVDVIARDFCQQHSLQVLSPPPRDELTLDALDLTLGEENSTTGWYIPELAHGFIRQSKGLRWVRHFFAKAMSGELGKGVVICDSWAWSFLQTLWPTGHLDTLTLQAFSAQQLTQLGFEKEQEHLQHLASLSRGNLGIVSAYAERRFRRQASHPGAQQSRFEMPSMPAEATDYTAFVLHMLLIHQGLSLRQLRQVLPIISPSQLDVELYSLRSSGLVALTDEVWRVTAIGYPTVRQALKSRGLWLDRF
;
A
#
# COMPACT_ATOMS: atom_id res chain seq x y z
N MET A 1 -40.29 -19.13 -9.37
CA MET A 1 -38.88 -19.32 -8.97
C MET A 1 -38.39 -17.97 -8.51
N PRO A 2 -37.91 -17.81 -7.27
CA PRO A 2 -37.34 -16.54 -6.85
C PRO A 2 -36.00 -16.37 -7.55
N GLU A 3 -35.79 -15.21 -8.16
CA GLU A 3 -34.50 -14.75 -8.66
C GLU A 3 -33.47 -14.90 -7.54
N SER A 4 -32.43 -15.69 -7.80
CA SER A 4 -31.24 -15.75 -6.98
C SER A 4 -30.59 -14.37 -7.01
N SER A 5 -30.89 -13.56 -6.00
CA SER A 5 -30.16 -12.34 -5.71
C SER A 5 -28.72 -12.71 -5.37
N GLU A 6 -27.84 -12.69 -6.37
CA GLU A 6 -26.39 -12.76 -6.13
C GLU A 6 -26.05 -11.64 -5.15
N GLN A 7 -25.66 -12.01 -3.94
CA GLN A 7 -25.13 -11.03 -3.00
C GLN A 7 -23.92 -10.36 -3.66
N PRO A 8 -23.81 -9.03 -3.60
CA PRO A 8 -22.68 -8.33 -4.20
C PRO A 8 -21.38 -8.91 -3.65
N THR A 9 -20.43 -9.17 -4.54
CA THR A 9 -19.12 -9.70 -4.19
C THR A 9 -18.45 -8.77 -3.18
N ALA A 10 -17.77 -9.34 -2.18
CA ALA A 10 -16.99 -8.55 -1.22
C ALA A 10 -15.94 -7.65 -1.91
N TRP A 11 -15.47 -8.09 -3.08
CA TRP A 11 -14.51 -7.41 -3.94
C TRP A 11 -15.21 -6.43 -4.86
N GLN A 12 -14.91 -5.14 -4.71
CA GLN A 12 -15.51 -4.06 -5.48
C GLN A 12 -14.41 -3.12 -5.98
N TRP A 13 -14.34 -2.92 -7.29
CA TRP A 13 -13.45 -1.97 -7.93
C TRP A 13 -14.23 -0.73 -8.29
N VAL A 14 -13.90 0.38 -7.64
CA VAL A 14 -14.64 1.65 -7.72
C VAL A 14 -13.74 2.77 -8.22
N PRO A 15 -14.28 3.81 -8.87
CA PRO A 15 -13.52 5.02 -9.14
C PRO A 15 -12.88 5.59 -7.86
N GLU A 16 -11.69 6.18 -7.96
CA GLU A 16 -10.98 6.78 -6.79
C GLU A 16 -11.81 7.85 -6.06
N SER A 17 -12.71 8.53 -6.78
CA SER A 17 -13.64 9.53 -6.23
C SER A 17 -14.78 8.93 -5.40
N GLN A 18 -15.03 7.63 -5.53
CA GLN A 18 -16.10 6.90 -4.83
C GLN A 18 -15.56 5.98 -3.73
N PHE A 19 -14.27 6.05 -3.42
CA PHE A 19 -13.69 5.29 -2.32
C PHE A 19 -14.28 5.74 -0.98
N GLU A 20 -14.73 4.78 -0.18
CA GLU A 20 -15.29 5.05 1.15
C GLU A 20 -14.57 4.24 2.22
N VAL A 21 -14.28 4.90 3.33
CA VAL A 21 -13.64 4.28 4.49
C VAL A 21 -14.72 3.71 5.42
N PRO A 22 -14.52 2.51 6.01
CA PRO A 22 -15.46 1.96 6.97
C PRO A 22 -15.70 2.94 8.13
N PRO A 23 -16.96 3.12 8.57
CA PRO A 23 -17.28 4.08 9.62
C PRO A 23 -16.62 3.70 10.94
N THR A 24 -16.16 4.71 11.68
CA THR A 24 -15.66 4.53 13.04
C THR A 24 -16.85 4.29 13.99
N PRO A 25 -16.85 3.21 14.79
CA PRO A 25 -17.93 2.96 15.75
C PRO A 25 -18.10 4.10 16.76
N THR A 26 -19.34 4.54 16.97
CA THR A 26 -19.72 5.67 17.84
C THR A 26 -19.42 5.45 19.33
N THR A 27 -19.14 4.21 19.76
CA THR A 27 -18.73 3.87 21.13
C THR A 27 -17.24 4.03 21.39
N ILE A 28 -16.45 4.41 20.38
CA ILE A 28 -15.03 4.67 20.58
C ILE A 28 -14.90 6.03 21.27
N ALA A 29 -14.72 5.99 22.59
CA ALA A 29 -14.09 7.05 23.34
C ALA A 29 -12.65 7.22 22.82
N ILE A 30 -12.52 7.96 21.72
CA ILE A 30 -11.27 8.38 21.08
C ILE A 30 -10.33 9.01 22.12
N LYS A 31 -10.79 9.50 23.28
CA LYS A 31 -9.86 9.99 24.32
C LYS A 31 -9.12 8.90 25.11
N ARG A 32 -9.67 7.69 25.29
CA ARG A 32 -9.12 6.73 26.27
C ARG A 32 -8.05 5.81 25.69
N TRP A 33 -8.22 5.35 24.46
CA TRP A 33 -7.21 4.59 23.72
C TRP A 33 -6.03 5.48 23.29
N TRP A 34 -6.28 6.75 23.01
CA TRP A 34 -5.26 7.71 22.57
C TRP A 34 -4.31 8.15 23.68
N LEU A 35 -4.73 8.14 24.95
CA LEU A 35 -3.85 8.47 26.08
C LEU A 35 -2.98 7.27 26.53
N SER A 36 -3.38 6.03 26.23
CA SER A 36 -2.51 4.86 26.45
C SER A 36 -1.34 4.75 25.46
N LEU A 37 -1.32 5.58 24.41
CA LEU A 37 -0.18 5.72 23.49
C LEU A 37 1.04 6.36 24.14
N GLN A 38 0.89 7.00 25.31
CA GLN A 38 1.99 7.66 26.04
C GLN A 38 2.46 6.92 27.29
N ALA A 39 1.82 5.81 27.66
CA ALA A 39 2.14 5.12 28.91
C ALA A 39 2.10 3.60 28.75
N LYS A 40 3.12 3.06 28.08
CA LYS A 40 3.72 1.78 28.46
C LYS A 40 5.07 1.58 27.77
N LEU A 41 6.10 2.11 28.44
CA LEU A 41 7.45 1.62 28.33
C LEU A 41 7.51 0.32 29.15
N GLN A 42 7.19 -0.81 28.53
CA GLN A 42 7.50 -2.12 29.10
C GLN A 42 8.12 -2.97 28.00
N SER A 43 9.43 -3.14 28.15
CA SER A 43 10.29 -4.12 27.50
C SER A 43 9.56 -5.44 27.24
N ALA A 44 9.59 -5.87 25.98
CA ALA A 44 9.49 -7.28 25.64
C ALA A 44 10.75 -7.59 24.82
N ASP A 45 11.71 -8.22 25.48
CA ASP A 45 12.66 -9.08 24.79
C ASP A 45 11.83 -10.19 24.15
N ASP A 46 11.54 -10.05 22.86
CA ASP A 46 11.04 -11.16 22.05
C ASP A 46 12.26 -11.71 21.32
N GLU A 47 12.83 -12.78 21.89
CA GLU A 47 13.72 -13.70 21.20
C GLU A 47 13.10 -14.07 19.85
N GLU A 48 13.94 -14.16 18.80
CA GLU A 48 13.57 -14.69 17.49
C GLU A 48 13.12 -16.15 17.62
N ALA A 49 11.86 -16.36 17.99
CA ALA A 49 11.22 -17.65 17.95
C ALA A 49 10.91 -17.98 16.48
N GLU A 50 11.49 -19.08 15.99
CA GLU A 50 11.19 -19.64 14.67
C GLU A 50 9.68 -19.71 14.44
N ALA A 51 9.24 -19.18 13.29
CA ALA A 51 7.84 -19.11 12.94
C ALA A 51 7.24 -20.53 12.86
N PRO A 52 6.14 -20.85 13.58
CA PRO A 52 5.45 -22.11 13.39
C PRO A 52 4.91 -22.17 11.96
N GLN A 53 5.11 -23.31 11.30
CA GLN A 53 4.63 -23.55 9.94
C GLN A 53 3.11 -23.35 9.87
N SER A 54 2.71 -22.47 8.97
CA SER A 54 1.37 -21.95 8.74
C SER A 54 0.42 -23.02 8.18
N SER A 55 -0.68 -23.32 8.89
CA SER A 55 -1.85 -23.96 8.26
C SER A 55 -3.20 -23.31 8.54
N ASP A 56 -3.31 -22.44 9.56
CA ASP A 56 -4.63 -21.95 10.02
C ASP A 56 -4.79 -20.40 9.98
N ALA A 57 -3.84 -19.66 9.43
CA ALA A 57 -4.03 -18.23 9.13
C ALA A 57 -5.10 -18.05 8.04
N VAL A 58 -5.95 -17.03 8.15
CA VAL A 58 -7.02 -16.75 7.16
C VAL A 58 -6.38 -16.56 5.78
N ASN A 59 -6.50 -17.57 4.93
CA ASN A 59 -6.03 -17.51 3.55
C ASN A 59 -7.09 -16.82 2.69
N VAL A 60 -6.91 -15.52 2.48
CA VAL A 60 -7.85 -14.72 1.69
C VAL A 60 -7.70 -15.08 0.21
N ASN A 61 -8.78 -15.58 -0.39
CA ASN A 61 -8.79 -15.95 -1.80
C ASN A 61 -8.82 -14.70 -2.71
N MET A 62 -7.64 -14.30 -3.18
CA MET A 62 -7.43 -13.16 -4.09
C MET A 62 -8.04 -13.36 -5.49
N GLN A 63 -8.33 -14.61 -5.90
CA GLN A 63 -8.93 -14.91 -7.21
C GLN A 63 -10.28 -14.21 -7.40
N LYS A 64 -11.05 -14.05 -6.33
CA LYS A 64 -12.32 -13.31 -6.40
C LYS A 64 -12.10 -11.82 -6.69
N GLY A 65 -11.00 -11.25 -6.22
CA GLY A 65 -10.57 -9.89 -6.57
C GLY A 65 -10.18 -9.74 -8.03
N LEU A 66 -9.47 -10.72 -8.58
CA LEU A 66 -9.14 -10.82 -10.00
C LEU A 66 -10.39 -10.90 -10.88
N VAL A 67 -11.34 -11.79 -10.57
CA VAL A 67 -12.60 -11.91 -11.32
C VAL A 67 -13.38 -10.59 -11.30
N ALA A 68 -13.39 -9.88 -10.16
CA ALA A 68 -14.03 -8.58 -10.07
C ALA A 68 -13.31 -7.50 -10.90
N LEU A 69 -11.98 -7.52 -10.96
CA LEU A 69 -11.19 -6.59 -11.79
C LEU A 69 -11.42 -6.85 -13.28
N ASP A 70 -11.39 -8.13 -13.66
CA ASP A 70 -11.63 -8.60 -15.02
C ASP A 70 -12.98 -8.12 -15.53
N LYS A 71 -14.05 -8.38 -14.76
CA LYS A 71 -15.39 -7.88 -15.08
C LYS A 71 -15.45 -6.34 -15.18
N ARG A 72 -14.66 -5.62 -14.38
CA ARG A 72 -14.65 -4.15 -14.39
C ARG A 72 -13.97 -3.58 -15.64
N LEU A 73 -12.97 -4.28 -16.17
CA LEU A 73 -12.13 -3.82 -17.27
C LEU A 73 -12.41 -4.52 -18.61
N SER A 74 -13.25 -5.55 -18.65
CA SER A 74 -13.50 -6.35 -19.87
C SER A 74 -13.96 -5.52 -21.06
N ALA A 75 -14.93 -4.63 -20.87
CA ALA A 75 -15.43 -3.76 -21.94
C ALA A 75 -14.32 -2.84 -22.50
N TRP A 76 -13.41 -2.37 -21.64
CA TRP A 76 -12.27 -1.58 -22.07
C TRP A 76 -11.22 -2.43 -22.79
N LEU A 77 -10.97 -3.67 -22.36
CA LEU A 77 -10.04 -4.58 -23.02
C LEU A 77 -10.49 -4.88 -24.45
N ASP A 78 -11.78 -5.19 -24.63
CA ASP A 78 -12.37 -5.61 -25.91
C ASP A 78 -12.54 -4.46 -26.93
N ASP A 79 -12.54 -3.20 -26.46
CA ASP A 79 -12.70 -2.02 -27.31
C ASP A 79 -11.40 -1.67 -28.05
N THR A 80 -11.32 -1.94 -29.35
CA THR A 80 -10.12 -1.66 -30.16
C THR A 80 -9.89 -0.17 -30.44
N ASP A 81 -10.93 0.66 -30.28
CA ASP A 81 -10.85 2.10 -30.52
C ASP A 81 -10.45 2.86 -29.23
N ASP A 82 -10.72 2.29 -28.06
CA ASP A 82 -10.27 2.82 -26.77
C ASP A 82 -8.80 2.45 -26.48
N SER A 83 -7.90 3.42 -26.61
CA SER A 83 -6.48 3.29 -26.26
C SER A 83 -6.11 3.95 -24.92
N SER A 84 -7.11 4.22 -24.07
CA SER A 84 -6.91 4.87 -22.78
C SER A 84 -6.11 4.01 -21.80
N ILE A 85 -5.43 4.70 -20.88
CA ILE A 85 -4.68 4.09 -19.79
C ILE A 85 -5.59 4.00 -18.55
N LYS A 86 -5.65 2.83 -17.92
CA LYS A 86 -6.34 2.63 -16.65
C LYS A 86 -5.36 2.74 -15.48
N TRP A 87 -5.67 3.65 -14.55
CA TRP A 87 -4.82 3.93 -13.40
C TRP A 87 -5.41 3.26 -12.17
N ILE A 88 -4.71 2.29 -11.59
CA ILE A 88 -5.14 1.65 -10.35
C ILE A 88 -4.34 2.26 -9.20
N ILE A 89 -5.03 3.02 -8.35
CA ILE A 89 -4.45 3.76 -7.22
C ILE A 89 -4.88 3.08 -5.93
N CYS A 90 -3.93 2.61 -5.12
CA CYS A 90 -4.23 1.86 -3.91
C CYS A 90 -3.26 2.22 -2.77
N PRO A 91 -3.69 2.17 -1.51
CA PRO A 91 -2.79 2.38 -0.39
C PRO A 91 -1.80 1.22 -0.23
N PRO A 92 -0.68 1.44 0.48
CA PRO A 92 0.28 0.40 0.77
C PRO A 92 -0.39 -0.82 1.42
N HIS A 93 0.07 -2.02 1.07
CA HIS A 93 -0.45 -3.28 1.61
C HIS A 93 -1.89 -3.64 1.21
N ALA A 94 -2.53 -2.96 0.25
CA ALA A 94 -3.88 -3.32 -0.19
C ALA A 94 -3.99 -4.73 -0.84
N GLY A 95 -2.86 -5.33 -1.25
CA GLY A 95 -2.81 -6.63 -1.93
C GLY A 95 -3.19 -6.58 -3.42
N VAL A 96 -3.26 -5.36 -3.98
CA VAL A 96 -3.64 -5.12 -5.37
C VAL A 96 -2.53 -5.46 -6.35
N ASP A 97 -1.26 -5.41 -5.92
CA ASP A 97 -0.10 -5.84 -6.70
C ASP A 97 -0.23 -7.29 -7.18
N VAL A 98 -0.71 -8.19 -6.30
CA VAL A 98 -0.96 -9.60 -6.63
C VAL A 98 -2.07 -9.72 -7.69
N ILE A 99 -3.21 -9.07 -7.44
CA ILE A 99 -4.37 -9.15 -8.34
C ILE A 99 -4.05 -8.57 -9.73
N ALA A 100 -3.38 -7.42 -9.76
CA ALA A 100 -3.02 -6.76 -11.00
C ALA A 100 -2.01 -7.58 -11.81
N ARG A 101 -1.00 -8.17 -11.17
CA ARG A 101 -0.05 -9.06 -11.84
C ARG A 101 -0.77 -10.25 -12.49
N ASP A 102 -1.65 -10.90 -11.75
CA ASP A 102 -2.38 -12.08 -12.25
C ASP A 102 -3.33 -11.69 -13.39
N PHE A 103 -3.98 -10.52 -13.32
CA PHE A 103 -4.77 -9.93 -14.41
C PHE A 103 -3.93 -9.73 -15.67
N CYS A 104 -2.74 -9.15 -15.53
CA CYS A 104 -1.86 -8.87 -16.66
C CYS A 104 -1.33 -10.15 -17.31
N GLN A 105 -1.05 -11.18 -16.50
CA GLN A 105 -0.69 -12.51 -17.01
C GLN A 105 -1.85 -13.15 -17.77
N GLN A 106 -3.07 -13.07 -17.24
CA GLN A 106 -4.28 -13.61 -17.89
C GLN A 106 -4.52 -12.98 -19.27
N HIS A 107 -4.27 -11.69 -19.40
CA HIS A 107 -4.47 -10.92 -20.65
C HIS A 107 -3.21 -10.74 -21.50
N SER A 108 -2.09 -11.36 -21.12
CA SER A 108 -0.81 -11.28 -21.85
C SER A 108 -0.32 -9.83 -22.09
N LEU A 109 -0.56 -8.93 -21.13
CA LEU A 109 -0.08 -7.55 -21.22
C LEU A 109 1.45 -7.50 -21.06
N GLN A 110 2.12 -6.68 -21.88
CA GLN A 110 3.56 -6.52 -21.80
C GLN A 110 3.95 -5.72 -20.56
N VAL A 111 4.86 -6.26 -19.73
CA VAL A 111 5.37 -5.52 -18.57
C VAL A 111 6.30 -4.41 -19.05
N LEU A 112 5.91 -3.17 -18.81
CA LEU A 112 6.76 -1.99 -18.99
C LEU A 112 7.45 -1.71 -17.65
N SER A 113 8.72 -2.07 -17.56
CA SER A 113 9.50 -1.89 -16.34
C SER A 113 10.17 -0.51 -16.33
N PRO A 114 10.09 0.26 -15.22
CA PRO A 114 10.94 1.43 -15.05
C PRO A 114 12.42 1.02 -15.00
N PRO A 115 13.35 1.94 -15.31
CA PRO A 115 14.77 1.73 -15.11
C PRO A 115 15.07 1.36 -13.65
N PRO A 116 16.14 0.59 -13.38
CA PRO A 116 16.60 0.35 -12.03
C PRO A 116 16.74 1.67 -11.25
N ARG A 117 16.26 1.68 -10.02
CA ARG A 117 16.15 2.93 -9.23
C ARG A 117 17.46 3.68 -9.05
N ASP A 118 18.56 2.94 -8.93
CA ASP A 118 19.89 3.51 -8.79
C ASP A 118 20.36 4.24 -10.08
N GLU A 119 19.78 3.90 -11.23
CA GLU A 119 20.08 4.52 -12.53
C GLU A 119 19.31 5.82 -12.75
N LEU A 120 18.15 6.01 -12.10
CA LEU A 120 17.27 7.18 -12.30
C LEU A 120 17.97 8.52 -12.01
N THR A 121 19.05 8.50 -11.23
CA THR A 121 19.81 9.71 -10.85
C THR A 121 21.07 9.93 -11.69
N LEU A 122 21.40 9.01 -12.60
CA LEU A 122 22.54 9.13 -13.50
C LEU A 122 22.34 10.24 -14.54
N ASP A 123 23.46 10.73 -15.09
CA ASP A 123 23.45 11.76 -16.14
C ASP A 123 22.86 11.20 -17.44
N ALA A 124 23.38 10.06 -17.89
CA ALA A 124 22.78 9.26 -18.94
C ALA A 124 21.68 8.38 -18.31
N LEU A 125 20.45 8.55 -18.79
CA LEU A 125 19.30 7.75 -18.39
C LEU A 125 18.59 7.31 -19.65
N ASP A 126 18.37 6.01 -19.78
CA ASP A 126 17.51 5.48 -20.83
C ASP A 126 16.06 5.87 -20.56
N LEU A 127 15.41 6.45 -21.57
CA LEU A 127 14.03 6.90 -21.53
C LEU A 127 13.13 6.05 -22.43
N THR A 128 13.62 4.91 -22.91
CA THR A 128 12.85 3.99 -23.75
C THR A 128 11.67 3.44 -22.95
N LEU A 129 10.48 3.48 -23.55
CA LEU A 129 9.22 3.04 -22.96
C LEU A 129 8.64 1.93 -23.83
N GLY A 130 9.13 0.71 -23.64
CA GLY A 130 8.68 -0.47 -24.38
C GLY A 130 9.03 -0.44 -25.88
N GLU A 131 8.55 -1.44 -26.62
CA GLU A 131 8.68 -1.48 -28.07
C GLU A 131 7.50 -0.72 -28.72
N GLU A 132 7.81 0.20 -29.63
CA GLU A 132 6.82 0.86 -30.45
C GLU A 132 6.08 -0.24 -31.27
N ASN A 133 4.76 -0.36 -31.10
CA ASN A 133 3.84 -1.31 -31.77
C ASN A 133 3.48 -2.63 -31.05
N SER A 134 3.53 -2.72 -29.71
CA SER A 134 2.91 -3.88 -29.04
C SER A 134 1.38 -3.86 -29.23
N THR A 135 0.83 -4.86 -29.93
CA THR A 135 -0.63 -4.97 -30.15
C THR A 135 -1.40 -5.44 -28.91
N THR A 136 -0.70 -5.95 -27.89
CA THR A 136 -1.27 -6.65 -26.73
C THR A 136 -1.44 -5.77 -25.49
N GLY A 137 -1.21 -4.45 -25.60
CA GLY A 137 -1.25 -3.52 -24.47
C GLY A 137 -0.11 -3.75 -23.46
N TRP A 138 0.04 -2.82 -22.51
CA TRP A 138 1.14 -2.85 -21.54
C TRP A 138 0.68 -2.63 -20.10
N TYR A 139 1.57 -2.94 -19.16
CA TYR A 139 1.32 -2.85 -17.73
C TYR A 139 2.56 -2.35 -16.96
N ILE A 140 2.37 -1.38 -16.07
CA ILE A 140 3.38 -0.96 -15.08
C ILE A 140 2.99 -1.50 -13.71
N PRO A 141 3.80 -2.40 -13.10
CA PRO A 141 3.47 -3.01 -11.82
C PRO A 141 3.50 -2.08 -10.61
N GLU A 142 4.36 -1.07 -10.64
CA GLU A 142 4.48 -0.09 -9.55
C GLU A 142 5.15 1.19 -10.08
N LEU A 143 4.35 2.23 -10.32
CA LEU A 143 4.85 3.51 -10.83
C LEU A 143 5.73 4.23 -9.81
N ALA A 144 5.55 4.00 -8.51
CA ALA A 144 6.43 4.54 -7.47
C ALA A 144 7.90 4.15 -7.70
N HIS A 145 8.16 3.07 -8.43
CA HIS A 145 9.49 2.63 -8.78
C HIS A 145 10.15 3.43 -9.91
N GLY A 146 9.37 4.17 -10.70
CA GLY A 146 9.85 4.98 -11.82
C GLY A 146 10.45 6.34 -11.46
N PHE A 147 10.55 6.67 -10.17
CA PHE A 147 11.18 7.92 -9.76
C PHE A 147 11.89 7.86 -8.40
N ILE A 148 12.87 8.76 -8.25
CA ILE A 148 13.48 9.15 -6.98
C ILE A 148 13.19 10.65 -6.80
N ARG A 149 12.84 11.11 -5.58
CA ARG A 149 12.45 12.51 -5.30
C ARG A 149 13.67 13.45 -5.30
N GLN A 150 14.31 13.53 -6.46
CA GLN A 150 15.42 14.40 -6.81
C GLN A 150 15.19 14.94 -8.22
N SER A 151 15.83 16.06 -8.57
CA SER A 151 15.64 16.70 -9.87
C SER A 151 15.90 15.77 -11.07
N LYS A 152 17.01 15.02 -11.06
CA LYS A 152 17.34 14.00 -12.08
C LYS A 152 16.45 12.76 -11.96
N GLY A 153 16.16 12.33 -10.73
CA GLY A 153 15.34 11.15 -10.43
C GLY A 153 13.89 11.21 -10.93
N LEU A 154 13.40 12.38 -11.34
CA LEU A 154 12.05 12.56 -11.90
C LEU A 154 12.00 12.47 -13.44
N ARG A 155 13.15 12.35 -14.14
CA ARG A 155 13.21 12.42 -15.61
C ARG A 155 12.43 11.32 -16.30
N TRP A 156 12.54 10.07 -15.83
CA TRP A 156 11.83 8.95 -16.42
C TRP A 156 10.31 9.11 -16.26
N VAL A 157 9.84 9.33 -15.03
CA VAL A 157 8.40 9.51 -14.79
C VAL A 157 7.83 10.73 -15.53
N ARG A 158 8.62 11.80 -15.72
CA ARG A 158 8.28 12.94 -16.58
C ARG A 158 8.06 12.53 -18.03
N HIS A 159 8.98 11.76 -18.58
CA HIS A 159 8.88 11.27 -19.95
C HIS A 159 7.69 10.33 -20.11
N PHE A 160 7.50 9.42 -19.15
CA PHE A 160 6.36 8.51 -19.09
C PHE A 160 5.03 9.28 -19.11
N PHE A 161 4.81 10.26 -18.22
CA PHE A 161 3.57 11.05 -18.23
C PHE A 161 3.35 11.81 -19.54
N ALA A 162 4.40 12.36 -20.14
CA ALA A 162 4.28 13.05 -21.43
C ALA A 162 3.75 12.10 -22.52
N LYS A 163 4.32 10.90 -22.63
CA LYS A 163 3.91 9.87 -23.59
C LYS A 163 2.52 9.30 -23.26
N ALA A 164 2.25 9.01 -21.99
CA ALA A 164 0.96 8.52 -21.52
C ALA A 164 -0.19 9.50 -21.84
N MET A 165 0.01 10.79 -21.55
CA MET A 165 -1.01 11.82 -21.76
C MET A 165 -1.20 12.19 -23.23
N SER A 166 -0.17 12.01 -24.06
CA SER A 166 -0.27 12.22 -25.52
C SER A 166 -1.03 11.11 -26.25
N GLY A 167 -1.26 9.97 -25.58
CA GLY A 167 -1.81 8.75 -26.21
C GLY A 167 -0.79 7.91 -26.96
N GLU A 168 0.47 8.35 -27.07
CA GLU A 168 1.54 7.63 -27.78
C GLU A 168 1.87 6.25 -27.21
N LEU A 169 1.57 6.00 -25.92
CA LEU A 169 1.75 4.67 -25.32
C LEU A 169 0.61 3.69 -25.65
N GLY A 170 -0.54 4.20 -26.11
CA GLY A 170 -1.73 3.39 -26.30
C GLY A 170 -2.26 2.71 -25.02
N LYS A 171 -2.98 1.61 -25.22
CA LYS A 171 -3.73 0.90 -24.18
C LYS A 171 -2.80 0.31 -23.11
N GLY A 172 -3.03 0.67 -21.84
CA GLY A 172 -2.25 0.10 -20.74
C GLY A 172 -2.87 0.23 -19.36
N VAL A 173 -2.29 -0.49 -18.41
CA VAL A 173 -2.67 -0.46 -16.98
C VAL A 173 -1.48 0.00 -16.14
N VAL A 174 -1.70 0.97 -15.26
CA VAL A 174 -0.67 1.50 -14.36
C VAL A 174 -1.10 1.29 -12.93
N ILE A 175 -0.28 0.60 -12.13
CA ILE A 175 -0.46 0.56 -10.68
C ILE A 175 0.39 1.66 -10.07
N CYS A 176 -0.17 2.40 -9.13
CA CYS A 176 0.57 3.40 -8.37
C CYS A 176 0.08 3.40 -6.93
N ASP A 177 1.04 3.37 -6.00
CA ASP A 177 0.73 3.62 -4.60
C ASP A 177 0.09 5.00 -4.39
N SER A 178 -0.83 5.09 -3.43
CA SER A 178 -1.57 6.31 -3.14
C SER A 178 -0.71 7.49 -2.66
N TRP A 179 0.40 7.24 -1.97
CA TRP A 179 1.34 8.28 -1.54
C TRP A 179 2.19 8.78 -2.70
N ALA A 180 2.67 7.86 -3.53
CA ALA A 180 3.36 8.18 -4.77
C ALA A 180 2.44 8.98 -5.70
N TRP A 181 1.20 8.54 -5.87
CA TRP A 181 0.18 9.22 -6.65
C TRP A 181 -0.06 10.63 -6.13
N SER A 182 -0.35 10.78 -4.83
CA SER A 182 -0.51 12.11 -4.21
C SER A 182 0.68 13.01 -4.52
N PHE A 183 1.91 12.55 -4.33
CA PHE A 183 3.10 13.33 -4.71
C PHE A 183 3.10 13.75 -6.19
N LEU A 184 2.86 12.80 -7.11
CA LEU A 184 2.86 13.04 -8.55
C LEU A 184 1.76 14.03 -8.98
N GLN A 185 0.62 14.09 -8.28
CA GLN A 185 -0.45 15.06 -8.53
C GLN A 185 -0.01 16.53 -8.31
N THR A 186 1.07 16.80 -7.55
CA THR A 186 1.63 18.17 -7.48
C THR A 186 2.38 18.57 -8.73
N LEU A 187 2.87 17.57 -9.45
CA LEU A 187 3.74 17.76 -10.60
C LEU A 187 2.95 17.73 -11.90
N TRP A 188 1.80 17.04 -11.95
CA TRP A 188 0.94 16.92 -13.14
C TRP A 188 -0.55 17.12 -12.86
N PRO A 189 -1.30 17.71 -13.81
CA PRO A 189 -2.75 17.82 -13.73
C PRO A 189 -3.42 16.47 -14.06
N THR A 190 -3.54 15.58 -13.08
CA THR A 190 -4.13 14.24 -13.24
C THR A 190 -5.66 14.20 -13.12
N GLY A 191 -6.33 15.34 -12.93
CA GLY A 191 -7.75 15.40 -12.54
C GLY A 191 -8.74 14.82 -13.55
N HIS A 192 -8.30 14.53 -14.78
CA HIS A 192 -9.11 13.92 -15.85
C HIS A 192 -8.79 12.44 -16.07
N LEU A 193 -7.82 11.87 -15.34
CA LEU A 193 -7.42 10.48 -15.51
C LEU A 193 -8.45 9.53 -14.88
N ASP A 194 -8.79 8.47 -15.62
CA ASP A 194 -9.70 7.42 -15.17
C ASP A 194 -8.98 6.53 -14.14
N THR A 195 -9.27 6.79 -12.87
CA THR A 195 -8.63 6.15 -11.72
C THR A 195 -9.57 5.16 -11.06
N LEU A 196 -9.06 3.96 -10.82
CA LEU A 196 -9.74 2.82 -10.22
C LEU A 196 -9.04 2.45 -8.90
N THR A 197 -9.79 1.95 -7.94
CA THR A 197 -9.24 1.45 -6.68
C THR A 197 -10.06 0.28 -6.16
N LEU A 198 -9.45 -0.55 -5.31
CA LEU A 198 -10.16 -1.56 -4.57
C LEU A 198 -10.86 -0.90 -3.37
N GLN A 199 -12.18 -1.04 -3.29
CA GLN A 199 -12.96 -0.47 -2.21
C GLN A 199 -12.56 -1.07 -0.86
N ALA A 200 -12.59 -0.24 0.18
CA ALA A 200 -12.27 -0.67 1.53
C ALA A 200 -13.20 -1.80 2.01
N PHE A 201 -12.64 -2.78 2.72
CA PHE A 201 -13.42 -3.87 3.27
C PHE A 201 -14.07 -3.48 4.60
N SER A 202 -15.41 -3.45 4.62
CA SER A 202 -16.20 -3.34 5.85
C SER A 202 -16.12 -4.61 6.69
N ALA A 203 -16.53 -4.53 7.96
CA ALA A 203 -16.62 -5.69 8.84
C ALA A 203 -17.44 -6.83 8.23
N GLN A 204 -18.54 -6.52 7.53
CA GLN A 204 -19.38 -7.53 6.87
C GLN A 204 -18.63 -8.25 5.73
N GLN A 205 -17.88 -7.50 4.91
CA GLN A 205 -17.07 -8.08 3.85
C GLN A 205 -15.91 -8.90 4.42
N LEU A 206 -15.27 -8.46 5.51
CA LEU A 206 -14.25 -9.25 6.20
C LEU A 206 -14.81 -10.59 6.73
N THR A 207 -16.03 -10.61 7.27
CA THR A 207 -16.69 -11.87 7.67
C THR A 207 -16.89 -12.80 6.46
N GLN A 208 -17.28 -12.27 5.30
CA GLN A 208 -17.42 -13.06 4.07
C GLN A 208 -16.09 -13.62 3.56
N LEU A 209 -14.97 -12.96 3.89
CA LEU A 209 -13.61 -13.41 3.57
C LEU A 209 -13.05 -14.42 4.59
N GLY A 210 -13.78 -14.72 5.67
CA GLY A 210 -13.40 -15.73 6.66
C GLY A 210 -12.65 -15.19 7.89
N PHE A 211 -12.58 -13.87 8.08
CA PHE A 211 -12.05 -13.29 9.31
C PHE A 211 -12.98 -13.52 10.53
N GLU A 212 -12.42 -13.44 11.74
CA GLU A 212 -13.07 -13.82 13.01
C GLU A 212 -14.51 -13.28 13.17
N LYS A 213 -15.42 -14.11 13.69
CA LYS A 213 -16.87 -13.83 13.71
C LYS A 213 -17.33 -12.77 14.74
N GLU A 214 -16.45 -12.27 15.61
CA GLU A 214 -16.84 -11.23 16.57
C GLU A 214 -16.99 -9.87 15.86
N GLN A 215 -18.24 -9.46 15.63
CA GLN A 215 -18.56 -8.31 14.79
C GLN A 215 -17.94 -6.99 15.29
N GLU A 216 -17.90 -6.77 16.60
CA GLU A 216 -17.27 -5.58 17.18
C GLU A 216 -15.76 -5.53 16.92
N HIS A 217 -15.10 -6.68 16.98
CA HIS A 217 -13.66 -6.80 16.70
C HIS A 217 -13.37 -6.47 15.24
N LEU A 218 -14.15 -7.01 14.30
CA LEU A 218 -14.00 -6.72 12.87
C LEU A 218 -14.34 -5.26 12.53
N GLN A 219 -15.33 -4.65 13.19
CA GLN A 219 -15.61 -3.23 13.01
C GLN A 219 -14.43 -2.36 13.46
N HIS A 220 -13.81 -2.70 14.59
CA HIS A 220 -12.62 -2.00 15.07
C HIS A 220 -11.44 -2.21 14.12
N LEU A 221 -11.22 -3.44 13.64
CA LEU A 221 -10.14 -3.74 12.72
C LEU A 221 -10.32 -3.05 11.38
N ALA A 222 -11.53 -3.09 10.80
CA ALA A 222 -11.87 -2.39 9.56
C ALA A 222 -11.71 -0.86 9.72
N SER A 223 -12.08 -0.29 10.87
CA SER A 223 -11.86 1.15 11.10
C SER A 223 -10.37 1.48 11.26
N LEU A 224 -9.61 0.65 11.99
CA LEU A 224 -8.17 0.85 12.23
C LEU A 224 -7.37 0.73 10.92
N SER A 225 -7.66 -0.30 10.14
CA SER A 225 -7.02 -0.56 8.84
C SER A 225 -7.58 0.32 7.73
N ARG A 226 -8.64 1.09 8.00
CA ARG A 226 -9.43 1.80 6.97
C ARG A 226 -9.90 0.84 5.87
N GLY A 227 -10.21 -0.40 6.25
CA GLY A 227 -10.62 -1.50 5.39
C GLY A 227 -9.51 -2.04 4.48
N ASN A 228 -8.24 -1.75 4.75
CA ASN A 228 -7.11 -2.29 4.00
C ASN A 228 -6.87 -3.76 4.36
N LEU A 229 -7.03 -4.65 3.37
CA LEU A 229 -6.99 -6.10 3.56
C LEU A 229 -5.63 -6.65 4.03
N GLY A 230 -4.51 -6.13 3.53
CA GLY A 230 -3.19 -6.62 3.97
C GLY A 230 -2.88 -6.21 5.40
N ILE A 231 -3.34 -5.04 5.84
CA ILE A 231 -3.25 -4.64 7.26
C ILE A 231 -4.12 -5.56 8.12
N VAL A 232 -5.38 -5.80 7.72
CA VAL A 232 -6.28 -6.74 8.41
C VAL A 232 -5.63 -8.11 8.56
N SER A 233 -5.06 -8.63 7.46
CA SER A 233 -4.40 -9.94 7.43
C SER A 233 -3.19 -9.99 8.35
N ALA A 234 -2.36 -8.94 8.37
CA ALA A 234 -1.18 -8.88 9.23
C ALA A 234 -1.53 -8.84 10.73
N TYR A 235 -2.60 -8.13 11.12
CA TYR A 235 -3.08 -8.14 12.51
C TYR A 235 -3.68 -9.51 12.90
N ALA A 236 -4.43 -10.15 12.00
CA ALA A 236 -4.97 -11.49 12.22
C ALA A 236 -3.86 -12.53 12.40
N GLU A 237 -2.82 -12.49 11.55
CA GLU A 237 -1.68 -13.39 11.64
C GLU A 237 -0.89 -13.20 12.95
N ARG A 238 -0.63 -11.94 13.36
CA ARG A 238 0.06 -11.65 14.63
C ARG A 238 -0.70 -12.21 15.83
N ARG A 239 -2.03 -12.08 15.83
CA ARG A 239 -2.89 -12.62 16.87
C ARG A 239 -2.81 -14.15 16.92
N PHE A 240 -2.88 -14.80 15.75
CA PHE A 240 -2.73 -16.25 15.64
C PHE A 240 -1.40 -16.74 16.21
N ARG A 241 -0.27 -16.13 15.80
CA ARG A 241 1.08 -16.50 16.31
C ARG A 241 1.19 -16.34 17.83
N ARG A 242 0.60 -15.29 18.40
CA ARG A 242 0.60 -15.07 19.86
C ARG A 242 -0.25 -16.08 20.61
N GLN A 243 -1.42 -16.42 20.06
CA GLN A 243 -2.27 -17.45 20.66
C GLN A 243 -1.59 -18.82 20.68
N ALA A 244 -0.87 -19.16 19.60
CA ALA A 244 -0.07 -20.39 19.53
C ALA A 244 1.08 -20.39 20.55
N SER A 245 1.74 -19.24 20.75
CA SER A 245 2.88 -19.11 21.65
C SER A 245 2.49 -19.01 23.13
N HIS A 246 1.33 -18.41 23.44
CA HIS A 246 0.85 -18.16 24.80
C HIS A 246 -0.65 -18.50 24.95
N PRO A 247 -1.00 -19.80 24.98
CA PRO A 247 -2.38 -20.24 25.13
C PRO A 247 -2.92 -19.89 26.53
N GLY A 248 -3.74 -18.84 26.62
CA GLY A 248 -4.38 -18.39 27.87
C GLY A 248 -4.12 -16.92 28.26
N ALA A 249 -3.27 -16.21 27.53
CA ALA A 249 -3.09 -14.77 27.75
C ALA A 249 -4.38 -13.98 27.44
N GLN A 250 -4.75 -13.06 28.33
CA GLN A 250 -5.87 -12.14 28.12
C GLN A 250 -5.62 -11.34 26.83
N GLN A 251 -6.52 -11.46 25.87
CA GLN A 251 -6.35 -10.88 24.55
C GLN A 251 -6.41 -9.34 24.63
N SER A 252 -5.26 -8.69 24.43
CA SER A 252 -5.20 -7.27 24.11
C SER A 252 -5.90 -7.01 22.77
N ARG A 253 -6.79 -6.00 22.72
CA ARG A 253 -7.76 -5.83 21.61
C ARG A 253 -7.08 -5.65 20.26
N PHE A 254 -5.91 -4.99 20.20
CA PHE A 254 -4.90 -5.01 19.11
C PHE A 254 -3.65 -4.30 19.67
N GLU A 255 -2.48 -4.94 19.69
CA GLU A 255 -1.24 -4.23 20.06
C GLU A 255 -0.63 -3.57 18.84
N MET A 256 -0.73 -2.24 18.83
CA MET A 256 -0.10 -1.44 17.80
C MET A 256 1.33 -1.06 18.19
N PRO A 257 2.25 -1.01 17.22
CA PRO A 257 3.48 -0.26 17.34
C PRO A 257 3.23 1.17 17.81
N SER A 258 4.04 1.64 18.74
CA SER A 258 4.10 3.06 19.13
C SER A 258 5.21 3.77 18.37
N MET A 259 5.07 5.08 18.19
CA MET A 259 6.18 5.91 17.74
C MET A 259 7.29 5.93 18.83
N PRO A 260 8.57 5.92 18.45
CA PRO A 260 9.66 6.15 19.38
C PRO A 260 9.47 7.45 20.18
N ALA A 261 9.88 7.47 21.44
CA ALA A 261 9.74 8.65 22.30
C ALA A 261 10.54 9.84 21.77
N GLU A 262 11.66 9.57 21.12
CA GLU A 262 12.58 10.54 20.53
C GLU A 262 12.18 10.94 19.09
N ALA A 263 10.98 10.59 18.61
CA ALA A 263 10.58 10.84 17.22
C ALA A 263 10.65 12.34 16.85
N THR A 264 11.49 12.67 15.88
CA THR A 264 11.75 14.03 15.40
C THR A 264 11.11 14.28 14.02
N ASP A 265 11.32 15.48 13.46
CA ASP A 265 10.96 15.75 12.06
C ASP A 265 11.73 14.84 11.09
N TYR A 266 12.95 14.42 11.43
CA TYR A 266 13.70 13.46 10.64
C TYR A 266 13.01 12.11 10.57
N THR A 267 12.46 11.62 11.69
CA THR A 267 11.64 10.41 11.73
C THR A 267 10.46 10.51 10.75
N ALA A 268 9.78 11.67 10.76
CA ALA A 268 8.65 11.92 9.87
C ALA A 268 9.08 11.97 8.39
N PHE A 269 10.23 12.59 8.07
CA PHE A 269 10.77 12.62 6.72
C PHE A 269 11.18 11.23 6.21
N VAL A 270 11.81 10.41 7.05
CA VAL A 270 12.16 9.01 6.72
C VAL A 270 10.89 8.24 6.38
N LEU A 271 9.92 8.22 7.29
CA LEU A 271 8.65 7.51 7.08
C LEU A 271 7.90 8.00 5.83
N HIS A 272 7.85 9.31 5.61
CA HIS A 272 7.20 9.87 4.43
C HIS A 272 7.89 9.44 3.12
N MET A 273 9.23 9.44 3.07
CA MET A 273 9.95 8.99 1.88
C MET A 273 9.80 7.49 1.63
N LEU A 274 9.74 6.68 2.69
CA LEU A 274 9.45 5.26 2.56
C LEU A 274 8.07 5.01 1.95
N LEU A 275 7.06 5.81 2.30
CA LEU A 275 5.72 5.68 1.72
C LEU A 275 5.64 6.18 0.28
N ILE A 276 6.15 7.39 -0.02
CA ILE A 276 6.17 7.93 -1.39
C ILE A 276 6.84 6.97 -2.38
N HIS A 277 7.88 6.28 -1.92
CA HIS A 277 8.68 5.40 -2.77
C HIS A 277 8.36 3.91 -2.57
N GLN A 278 7.34 3.51 -1.82
CA GLN A 278 7.06 2.08 -1.59
C GLN A 278 8.29 1.28 -1.10
N GLY A 279 9.10 1.95 -0.28
CA GLY A 279 10.38 1.49 0.23
C GLY A 279 11.60 2.02 -0.50
N LEU A 280 12.74 2.04 0.19
CA LEU A 280 14.00 2.56 -0.33
C LEU A 280 15.19 1.79 0.24
N SER A 281 16.26 1.63 -0.55
CA SER A 281 17.54 1.19 -0.01
C SER A 281 18.19 2.27 0.85
N LEU A 282 19.17 1.91 1.68
CA LEU A 282 19.92 2.90 2.48
C LEU A 282 20.60 3.95 1.59
N ARG A 283 21.13 3.54 0.43
CA ARG A 283 21.72 4.44 -0.56
C ARG A 283 20.69 5.44 -1.08
N GLN A 284 19.50 4.98 -1.43
CA GLN A 284 18.44 5.83 -1.96
C GLN A 284 17.86 6.77 -0.89
N LEU A 285 17.74 6.31 0.37
CA LEU A 285 17.35 7.18 1.49
C LEU A 285 18.31 8.35 1.67
N ARG A 286 19.63 8.10 1.60
CA ARG A 286 20.65 9.16 1.65
C ARG A 286 20.54 10.13 0.48
N GLN A 287 20.09 9.65 -0.69
CA GLN A 287 19.81 10.52 -1.84
C GLN A 287 18.58 11.41 -1.60
N VAL A 288 17.45 10.84 -1.15
CA VAL A 288 16.21 11.62 -0.99
C VAL A 288 16.17 12.48 0.27
N LEU A 289 17.02 12.20 1.27
CA LEU A 289 17.10 12.90 2.55
C LEU A 289 18.51 13.44 2.82
N PRO A 290 19.06 14.33 1.97
CA PRO A 290 20.42 14.85 2.13
C PRO A 290 20.57 15.75 3.38
N ILE A 291 19.46 16.19 3.97
CA ILE A 291 19.43 16.98 5.20
C ILE A 291 19.73 16.14 6.45
N ILE A 292 19.56 14.81 6.37
CA ILE A 292 19.80 13.89 7.48
C ILE A 292 21.21 13.32 7.31
N SER A 293 22.05 13.45 8.34
CA SER A 293 23.39 12.85 8.31
C SER A 293 23.30 11.31 8.23
N PRO A 294 24.27 10.61 7.63
CA PRO A 294 24.26 9.15 7.54
C PRO A 294 24.09 8.47 8.91
N SER A 295 24.82 8.92 9.93
CA SER A 295 24.73 8.35 11.29
C SER A 295 23.35 8.59 11.92
N GLN A 296 22.75 9.77 11.71
CA GLN A 296 21.40 10.04 12.20
C GLN A 296 20.38 9.14 11.50
N LEU A 297 20.50 8.97 10.18
CA LEU A 297 19.61 8.09 9.41
C LEU A 297 19.69 6.64 9.92
N ASP A 298 20.89 6.15 10.21
CA ASP A 298 21.08 4.80 10.74
C ASP A 298 20.39 4.64 12.13
N VAL A 299 20.49 5.65 13.00
CA VAL A 299 19.78 5.69 14.30
C VAL A 299 18.27 5.72 14.13
N GLU A 300 17.75 6.54 13.22
CA GLU A 300 16.30 6.62 12.92
C GLU A 300 15.77 5.28 12.42
N LEU A 301 16.47 4.64 11.48
CA LEU A 301 16.07 3.33 10.94
C LEU A 301 16.13 2.22 11.99
N TYR A 302 17.16 2.22 12.84
CA TYR A 302 17.26 1.29 13.96
C TYR A 302 16.09 1.46 14.94
N SER A 303 15.82 2.69 15.35
CA SER A 303 14.73 3.01 16.28
C SER A 303 13.37 2.59 15.72
N LEU A 304 13.07 2.99 14.47
CA LEU A 304 11.83 2.61 13.78
C LEU A 304 11.67 1.10 13.61
N ARG A 305 12.77 0.38 13.34
CA ARG A 305 12.76 -1.08 13.22
C ARG A 305 12.50 -1.75 14.57
N SER A 306 13.14 -1.27 15.63
CA SER A 306 12.95 -1.78 16.99
C SER A 306 11.50 -1.59 17.49
N SER A 307 10.84 -0.52 17.04
CA SER A 307 9.41 -0.29 17.29
C SER A 307 8.48 -1.11 16.38
N GLY A 308 9.00 -1.84 15.39
CA GLY A 308 8.21 -2.61 14.42
C GLY A 308 7.48 -1.78 13.37
N LEU A 309 7.82 -0.49 13.23
CA LEU A 309 7.19 0.43 12.26
C LEU A 309 7.74 0.24 10.85
N VAL A 310 9.02 -0.12 10.74
CA VAL A 310 9.69 -0.42 9.47
C VAL A 310 10.40 -1.77 9.53
N ALA A 311 10.59 -2.39 8.38
CA ALA A 311 11.38 -3.60 8.21
C ALA A 311 12.37 -3.44 7.05
N LEU A 312 13.47 -4.17 7.13
CA LEU A 312 14.43 -4.33 6.04
C LEU A 312 14.18 -5.69 5.39
N THR A 313 13.87 -5.70 4.10
CA THR A 313 13.65 -6.93 3.31
C THR A 313 14.30 -6.74 1.96
N ASP A 314 15.18 -7.66 1.57
CA ASP A 314 15.96 -7.59 0.32
C ASP A 314 16.68 -6.25 0.14
N GLU A 315 17.37 -5.77 1.19
CA GLU A 315 18.08 -4.48 1.21
C GLU A 315 17.18 -3.22 1.04
N VAL A 316 15.86 -3.39 1.08
CA VAL A 316 14.88 -2.30 0.98
C VAL A 316 14.17 -2.11 2.31
N TRP A 317 14.27 -0.90 2.85
CA TRP A 317 13.49 -0.46 4.01
C TRP A 317 12.06 -0.19 3.58
N ARG A 318 11.07 -0.69 4.33
CA ARG A 318 9.64 -0.47 4.07
C ARG A 318 8.90 -0.25 5.38
N VAL A 319 7.82 0.53 5.34
CA VAL A 319 6.84 0.56 6.43
C VAL A 319 6.15 -0.80 6.51
N THR A 320 5.95 -1.33 7.72
CA THR A 320 5.28 -2.62 7.91
C THR A 320 3.77 -2.46 7.83
N ALA A 321 3.05 -3.52 7.43
CA ALA A 321 1.58 -3.48 7.40
C ALA A 321 0.97 -3.19 8.78
N ILE A 322 1.57 -3.73 9.85
CA ILE A 322 1.13 -3.51 11.23
C ILE A 322 1.45 -2.08 11.70
N GLY A 323 2.57 -1.51 11.28
CA GLY A 323 3.02 -0.17 11.62
C GLY A 323 2.38 0.95 10.80
N TYR A 324 1.87 0.65 9.60
CA TYR A 324 1.30 1.64 8.68
C TYR A 324 0.20 2.52 9.30
N PRO A 325 -0.78 2.00 10.07
CA PRO A 325 -1.77 2.85 10.73
C PRO A 325 -1.14 3.88 11.68
N THR A 326 -0.15 3.47 12.48
CA THR A 326 0.58 4.37 13.39
C THR A 326 1.38 5.41 12.62
N VAL A 327 2.12 4.98 11.59
CA VAL A 327 2.92 5.88 10.73
C VAL A 327 2.03 6.91 10.06
N ARG A 328 0.94 6.49 9.41
CA ARG A 328 0.00 7.38 8.72
C ARG A 328 -0.59 8.43 9.67
N GLN A 329 -0.95 8.02 10.89
CA GLN A 329 -1.47 8.95 11.89
C GLN A 329 -0.40 9.93 12.40
N ALA A 330 0.84 9.47 12.60
CA ALA A 330 1.95 10.33 12.99
C ALA A 330 2.24 11.39 11.91
N LEU A 331 2.28 10.99 10.63
CA LEU A 331 2.47 11.91 9.50
C LEU A 331 1.31 12.93 9.40
N LYS A 332 0.06 12.48 9.59
CA LYS A 332 -1.13 13.34 9.64
C LYS A 332 -1.01 14.41 10.72
N SER A 333 -0.58 14.01 11.93
CA SER A 333 -0.45 14.94 13.06
C SER A 333 0.59 16.05 12.83
N ARG A 334 1.55 15.81 11.95
CA ARG A 334 2.61 16.75 11.56
C ARG A 334 2.25 17.58 10.32
N GLY A 335 1.02 17.46 9.81
CA GLY A 335 0.56 18.20 8.63
C GLY A 335 1.27 17.78 7.34
N LEU A 336 1.92 16.62 7.33
CA LEU A 336 2.47 16.07 6.09
C LEU A 336 1.33 15.63 5.19
N TRP A 337 1.51 15.86 3.91
CA TRP A 337 0.47 15.59 2.93
C TRP A 337 0.18 14.10 2.86
N LEU A 338 -1.10 13.76 2.87
CA LEU A 338 -1.59 12.39 2.96
C LEU A 338 -2.31 12.02 1.68
N ASP A 339 -2.32 10.72 1.43
CA ASP A 339 -3.24 10.11 0.50
C ASP A 339 -4.72 10.24 0.92
N ARG A 340 -5.63 10.03 -0.03
CA ARG A 340 -7.09 10.04 0.21
C ARG A 340 -7.58 8.83 1.00
N PHE A 341 -6.85 7.72 0.94
CA PHE A 341 -7.31 6.39 1.37
C PHE A 341 -7.32 6.20 2.88
#